data_AF-L8PGG2-F1
#
_entry.id   AF-L8PGG2-F1
#
_cell.length_a   1.000
_cell.length_b   1.000
_cell.length_c   1.000
_cell.angle_alpha   90.00
_cell.angle_beta   90.00
_cell.angle_gamma   90.00
#
_symmetry.space_group_name_H-M   'P 1'
#
loop_
_entity.id
_entity.type
_entity.pdbx_description
1 polymer ?
#
loop_
_entity_poly.entity_id
_entity_poly.type
_entity_poly.pdbx_seq_one_letter_code
_entity_poly.pdbx_strand_id
1 'polypeptide(L)'
;MDRPNPVNRIGYKALGQDGELGSGKGRPNTSWWIVFALCVLFFLATLLPGVLTLVAWHTEQESADVSDGLLGLINNPIVFVWVGMLLMCAMWILEYTRRGSIGVSKHQRGKKAPAGSFQSEIRLLSTPLHLAWFIGLAVLTIALLGLPWTLDWDSEIFFAWFLWGALITPVNGAVLGSLVKKTSYARWYQRQAAKNPHGRVMREAQPFWRAFSYRWRLDLWICGAAMVMIVAGAIVWWNLAFLPADDFGDADDIQEATIVTIVLLAIGVPAMAFGLWSCTQFWRSGEDIRTGESAT
;
A
#
# COMPACT_ATOMS: atom_id res chain seq x y z
N MET A 1 11.16 -12.47 32.01
CA MET A 1 10.11 -12.28 30.99
C MET A 1 9.68 -10.83 31.03
N ASP A 2 10.26 -10.01 30.16
CA ASP A 2 10.07 -8.57 30.19
C ASP A 2 8.65 -8.18 29.78
N ARG A 3 8.06 -7.27 30.55
CA ARG A 3 6.71 -6.77 30.31
C ARG A 3 6.68 -6.04 28.97
N PRO A 4 5.79 -6.38 28.03
CA PRO A 4 5.71 -5.66 26.77
C PRO A 4 5.26 -4.22 27.00
N ASN A 5 5.95 -3.30 26.34
CA ASN A 5 5.72 -1.85 26.32
C ASN A 5 4.21 -1.50 26.20
N PRO A 6 3.66 -0.60 27.05
CA PRO A 6 2.23 -0.26 27.08
C PRO A 6 1.65 0.21 25.74
N VAL A 7 2.46 0.78 24.84
CA VAL A 7 2.01 1.22 23.51
C VAL A 7 1.66 0.03 22.60
N ASN A 8 2.25 -1.15 22.83
CA ASN A 8 1.96 -2.38 22.09
C ASN A 8 0.78 -3.19 22.67
N ARG A 9 0.25 -2.83 23.86
CA ARG A 9 -0.89 -3.54 24.48
C ARG A 9 -2.23 -3.26 23.79
N ILE A 10 -2.37 -2.11 23.14
CA ILE A 10 -3.64 -1.61 22.59
C ILE A 10 -4.19 -2.53 21.48
N GLY A 11 -3.31 -3.09 20.64
CA GLY A 11 -3.71 -4.03 19.59
C GLY A 11 -3.67 -5.51 19.99
N TYR A 12 -2.83 -5.88 20.96
CA TYR A 12 -2.60 -7.30 21.29
C TYR A 12 -3.46 -7.83 22.44
N LYS A 13 -3.73 -7.03 23.49
CA LYS A 13 -4.55 -7.50 24.63
C LYS A 13 -6.04 -7.32 24.41
N ALA A 14 -6.45 -6.22 23.76
CA ALA A 14 -7.87 -6.00 23.43
C ALA A 14 -8.38 -7.05 22.41
N LEU A 15 -7.53 -7.48 21.48
CA LEU A 15 -7.83 -8.53 20.50
C LEU A 15 -7.21 -9.89 20.89
N GLY A 16 -6.89 -10.09 22.18
CA GLY A 16 -5.97 -11.13 22.67
C GLY A 16 -6.63 -12.42 23.16
N GLN A 17 -7.87 -12.37 23.66
CA GLN A 17 -8.63 -13.61 23.91
C GLN A 17 -9.13 -14.27 22.60
N ASP A 18 -9.17 -13.51 21.50
CA ASP A 18 -9.33 -14.00 20.13
C ASP A 18 -7.96 -14.09 19.39
N GLY A 19 -6.86 -14.16 20.14
CA GLY A 19 -5.47 -14.12 19.66
C GLY A 19 -4.94 -15.42 19.03
N GLU A 20 -5.76 -16.48 18.99
CA GLU A 20 -5.44 -17.75 18.32
C GLU A 20 -5.87 -17.78 16.84
N LEU A 21 -6.46 -16.69 16.32
CA LEU A 21 -6.89 -16.60 14.93
C LEU A 21 -5.71 -16.19 14.03
N GLY A 22 -5.40 -17.05 13.06
CA GLY A 22 -4.19 -17.06 12.25
C GLY A 22 -3.28 -18.26 12.58
N SER A 23 -3.43 -19.37 11.85
CA SER A 23 -2.62 -20.60 12.04
C SER A 23 -1.17 -20.50 11.52
N GLY A 24 -0.77 -19.33 11.01
CA GLY A 24 0.59 -19.08 10.54
C GLY A 24 1.61 -19.21 11.66
N LYS A 25 2.71 -19.94 11.41
CA LYS A 25 3.81 -20.14 12.37
C LYS A 25 4.45 -18.82 12.84
N GLY A 26 4.21 -17.71 12.13
CA GLY A 26 4.77 -16.39 12.40
C GLY A 26 6.27 -16.28 12.08
N ARG A 27 7.01 -17.40 12.05
CA ARG A 27 8.42 -17.48 11.70
C ARG A 27 8.60 -17.59 10.17
N PRO A 28 9.50 -16.79 9.57
CA PRO A 28 9.84 -16.97 8.16
C PRO A 28 10.49 -18.32 7.91
N ASN A 29 10.15 -18.97 6.79
CA ASN A 29 10.84 -20.17 6.32
C ASN A 29 11.97 -19.79 5.34
N THR A 30 12.74 -20.77 4.86
CA THR A 30 13.84 -20.53 3.92
C THR A 30 13.36 -19.86 2.62
N SER A 31 12.22 -20.29 2.08
CA SER A 31 11.62 -19.69 0.88
C SER A 31 11.29 -18.21 1.06
N TRP A 32 10.76 -17.83 2.23
CA TRP A 32 10.49 -16.43 2.58
C TRP A 32 11.77 -15.61 2.58
N TRP A 33 12.85 -16.10 3.20
CA TRP A 33 14.13 -15.37 3.23
C TRP A 33 14.76 -15.24 1.85
N ILE A 34 14.67 -16.28 1.01
CA ILE A 34 15.16 -16.24 -0.37
C ILE A 34 14.40 -15.18 -1.17
N VAL A 35 13.07 -15.22 -1.17
CA VAL A 35 12.27 -14.25 -1.92
C VAL A 35 12.43 -12.84 -1.37
N PHE A 36 12.51 -12.67 -0.05
CA PHE A 36 12.80 -11.37 0.56
C PHE A 36 14.16 -10.82 0.10
N ALA A 37 15.22 -11.64 0.12
CA ALA A 37 16.53 -11.23 -0.38
C ALA A 37 16.47 -10.86 -1.87
N LEU A 38 15.75 -11.64 -2.69
CA LEU A 38 15.55 -11.31 -4.11
C LEU A 38 14.77 -10.00 -4.30
N CYS A 39 13.73 -9.73 -3.52
CA CYS A 39 13.02 -8.45 -3.55
C CYS A 39 13.93 -7.28 -3.15
N VAL A 40 14.76 -7.45 -2.11
CA VAL A 40 15.71 -6.41 -1.68
C VAL A 40 16.77 -6.16 -2.75
N LEU A 41 17.37 -7.22 -3.32
CA LEU A 41 18.34 -7.10 -4.40
C LEU A 41 17.74 -6.48 -5.65
N PHE A 42 16.52 -6.89 -6.01
CA PHE A 42 15.76 -6.29 -7.11
C PHE A 42 15.56 -4.79 -6.87
N PHE A 43 15.08 -4.41 -5.68
CA PHE A 43 14.86 -3.02 -5.33
C PHE A 43 16.15 -2.19 -5.33
N LEU A 44 17.25 -2.73 -4.79
CA LEU A 44 18.56 -2.09 -4.85
C LEU A 44 19.03 -1.94 -6.31
N ALA A 45 18.80 -2.93 -7.15
CA ALA A 45 19.10 -2.85 -8.58
C ALA A 45 18.24 -1.79 -9.30
N THR A 46 16.99 -1.56 -8.87
CA THR A 46 16.15 -0.46 -9.41
C THR A 46 16.73 0.91 -9.06
N LEU A 47 17.24 1.05 -7.83
CA LEU A 47 17.78 2.31 -7.32
C LEU A 47 19.19 2.60 -7.84
N LEU A 48 19.97 1.57 -8.16
CA LEU A 48 21.38 1.69 -8.53
C LEU A 48 21.62 2.61 -9.74
N PRO A 49 20.86 2.51 -10.86
CA PRO A 49 20.98 3.47 -11.97
C PRO A 49 20.78 4.92 -11.51
N GLY A 50 19.73 5.19 -10.75
CA GLY A 50 19.46 6.55 -10.25
C GLY A 50 20.57 7.10 -9.34
N VAL A 51 21.14 6.26 -8.46
CA VAL A 51 22.27 6.64 -7.60
C VAL A 51 23.55 6.88 -8.41
N LEU A 52 23.84 6.02 -9.39
CA LEU A 52 25.02 6.16 -10.25
C LEU A 52 24.92 7.42 -11.13
N THR A 53 23.75 7.72 -11.68
CA THR A 53 23.50 8.97 -12.42
C THR A 53 23.69 10.20 -11.53
N LEU A 54 23.17 10.18 -10.30
CA LEU A 54 23.38 11.26 -9.32
C LEU A 54 24.86 11.48 -8.97
N VAL A 55 25.61 10.39 -8.79
CA VAL A 55 27.06 10.46 -8.48
C VAL A 55 27.83 10.99 -9.69
N ALA A 56 27.59 10.46 -10.89
CA ALA A 56 28.25 10.88 -12.12
C ALA A 56 28.07 12.38 -12.37
N TRP A 57 26.83 12.87 -12.23
CA TRP A 57 26.50 14.30 -12.38
C TRP A 57 27.25 15.20 -11.40
N HIS A 58 27.41 14.76 -10.14
CA HIS A 58 28.16 15.52 -9.14
C HIS A 58 29.68 15.44 -9.27
N THR A 59 30.21 14.46 -10.01
CA THR A 59 31.66 14.25 -10.17
C THR A 59 32.24 14.80 -11.47
N GLU A 60 31.45 15.42 -12.35
CA GLU A 60 31.86 15.88 -13.70
C GLU A 60 32.59 14.80 -14.54
N GLN A 61 32.40 13.52 -14.20
CA GLN A 61 32.97 12.42 -14.97
C GLN A 61 32.07 12.13 -16.17
N GLU A 62 32.67 11.90 -17.34
CA GLU A 62 32.00 11.37 -18.52
C GLU A 62 31.09 10.21 -18.09
N SER A 63 29.82 10.27 -18.50
CA SER A 63 28.81 9.27 -18.22
C SER A 63 29.41 7.89 -18.45
N ALA A 64 29.51 7.09 -17.38
CA ALA A 64 30.01 5.73 -17.49
C ALA A 64 29.23 5.02 -18.60
N ASP A 65 29.90 4.53 -19.63
CA ASP A 65 29.27 3.81 -20.73
C ASP A 65 28.76 2.47 -20.16
N VAL A 66 27.45 2.39 -19.91
CA VAL A 66 26.81 1.28 -19.15
C VAL A 66 26.40 0.11 -20.07
N SER A 67 26.89 0.07 -21.30
CA SER A 67 26.60 -0.97 -22.30
C SER A 67 27.73 -2.03 -22.28
N ASP A 68 27.54 -3.26 -21.76
CA ASP A 68 27.19 -4.43 -22.60
C ASP A 68 27.02 -5.74 -21.77
N GLY A 69 26.19 -5.76 -20.71
CA GLY A 69 26.08 -6.97 -19.87
C GLY A 69 24.82 -7.12 -19.02
N LEU A 70 24.97 -7.60 -17.77
CA LEU A 70 23.89 -7.71 -16.76
C LEU A 70 23.09 -6.40 -16.62
N LEU A 71 23.75 -5.27 -16.88
CA LEU A 71 23.16 -3.93 -16.97
C LEU A 71 22.21 -3.76 -18.16
N GLY A 72 22.40 -4.42 -19.31
CA GLY A 72 21.43 -4.46 -20.41
C GLY A 72 20.15 -5.25 -20.08
N LEU A 73 20.23 -6.22 -19.16
CA LEU A 73 19.05 -6.92 -18.63
C LEU A 73 18.32 -6.08 -17.57
N ILE A 74 19.06 -5.31 -16.76
CA ILE A 74 18.53 -4.33 -15.79
C ILE A 74 17.94 -3.11 -16.52
N ASN A 75 18.56 -2.69 -17.62
CA ASN A 75 18.13 -1.60 -18.49
C ASN A 75 17.03 -2.02 -19.45
N ASN A 76 16.59 -3.29 -19.46
CA ASN A 76 15.35 -3.64 -20.16
C ASN A 76 14.18 -3.39 -19.20
N PRO A 77 13.49 -2.23 -19.30
CA PRO A 77 12.48 -1.83 -18.33
C PRO A 77 11.32 -2.83 -18.29
N ILE A 78 11.02 -3.50 -19.40
CA ILE A 78 9.93 -4.46 -19.52
C ILE A 78 10.24 -5.73 -18.73
N VAL A 79 11.39 -6.37 -18.98
CA VAL A 79 11.80 -7.59 -18.25
C VAL A 79 11.90 -7.30 -16.76
N PHE A 80 12.47 -6.14 -16.42
CA PHE A 80 12.65 -5.70 -15.05
C PHE A 80 11.30 -5.53 -14.32
N VAL A 81 10.31 -4.90 -14.95
CA VAL A 81 8.94 -4.77 -14.41
C VAL A 81 8.29 -6.13 -14.17
N TRP A 82 8.37 -7.04 -15.14
CA TRP A 82 7.79 -8.39 -14.99
C TRP A 82 8.41 -9.18 -13.84
N VAL A 83 9.75 -9.15 -13.72
CA VAL A 83 10.46 -9.81 -12.61
C VAL A 83 10.04 -9.20 -11.27
N GLY A 84 9.96 -7.87 -11.18
CA GLY A 84 9.51 -7.19 -9.96
C GLY A 84 8.07 -7.56 -9.58
N MET A 85 7.15 -7.62 -10.55
CA MET A 85 5.76 -8.05 -10.30
C MET A 85 5.69 -9.49 -9.78
N LEU A 86 6.44 -10.41 -10.39
CA LEU A 86 6.50 -11.81 -9.95
C LEU A 86 7.06 -11.94 -8.53
N LEU A 87 8.13 -11.20 -8.22
CA LEU A 87 8.72 -11.16 -6.88
C LEU A 87 7.74 -10.60 -5.85
N MET A 88 7.02 -9.52 -6.17
CA MET A 88 6.00 -8.95 -5.29
C MET A 88 4.83 -9.90 -5.05
N CYS A 89 4.36 -10.60 -6.09
CA CYS A 89 3.34 -11.65 -5.96
C CYS A 89 3.81 -12.82 -5.08
N ALA A 90 5.04 -13.31 -5.30
CA ALA A 90 5.62 -14.37 -4.49
C ALA A 90 5.78 -13.92 -3.02
N MET A 91 6.28 -12.71 -2.80
CA MET A 91 6.44 -12.14 -1.46
C MET A 91 5.09 -11.95 -0.75
N TRP A 92 4.06 -11.52 -1.48
CA TRP A 92 2.70 -11.41 -0.95
C TRP A 92 2.18 -12.76 -0.47
N ILE A 93 2.29 -13.82 -1.29
CA ILE A 93 1.85 -15.17 -0.94
C ILE A 93 2.63 -15.71 0.25
N LEU A 94 3.96 -15.52 0.28
CA LEU A 94 4.82 -15.99 1.36
C LEU A 94 4.55 -15.24 2.68
N GLU A 95 4.30 -13.94 2.61
CA GLU A 95 3.95 -13.15 3.80
C GLU A 95 2.57 -13.52 4.33
N TYR A 96 1.62 -13.77 3.42
CA TYR A 96 0.29 -14.22 3.74
C TYR A 96 0.32 -15.58 4.45
N THR A 97 0.99 -16.57 3.87
CA THR A 97 1.14 -17.92 4.45
C THR A 97 1.94 -17.92 5.75
N ARG A 98 2.88 -16.99 5.93
CA ARG A 98 3.62 -16.82 7.19
C ARG A 98 2.75 -16.29 8.33
N ARG A 99 1.87 -15.33 8.03
CA ARG A 99 1.10 -14.57 9.04
C ARG A 99 -0.34 -15.05 9.23
N GLY A 100 -0.82 -15.91 8.35
CA GLY A 100 -2.23 -16.19 8.26
C GLY A 100 -2.57 -17.54 7.67
N SER A 101 -3.85 -17.73 7.41
CA SER A 101 -4.41 -18.90 6.74
C SER A 101 -5.61 -18.52 5.90
N ILE A 102 -5.76 -19.24 4.79
CA ILE A 102 -6.95 -19.20 3.94
C ILE A 102 -7.68 -20.52 4.18
N GLY A 103 -8.96 -20.44 4.50
CA GLY A 103 -9.82 -21.60 4.66
C GLY A 103 -11.21 -21.32 4.11
N VAL A 104 -11.93 -22.38 3.76
CA VAL A 104 -13.38 -22.27 3.54
C VAL A 104 -14.00 -21.84 4.87
N SER A 105 -14.83 -20.79 4.85
CA SER A 105 -15.50 -20.31 6.05
C SER A 105 -16.26 -21.45 6.72
N LYS A 106 -15.81 -21.88 7.91
CA LYS A 106 -16.47 -22.93 8.70
C LYS A 106 -17.54 -22.38 9.64
N HIS A 107 -17.79 -21.07 9.64
CA HIS A 107 -18.50 -20.43 10.75
C HIS A 107 -20.00 -20.22 10.54
N GLN A 108 -20.76 -20.87 11.43
CA GLN A 108 -22.10 -20.50 11.91
C GLN A 108 -22.06 -19.28 12.86
N ARG A 109 -21.28 -18.22 12.59
CA ARG A 109 -21.37 -16.96 13.36
C ARG A 109 -22.37 -16.02 12.67
N GLY A 110 -23.60 -16.03 13.18
CA GLY A 110 -24.61 -15.01 12.90
C GLY A 110 -25.31 -15.11 11.54
N LYS A 111 -25.96 -16.25 11.24
CA LYS A 111 -27.11 -16.46 10.30
C LYS A 111 -27.16 -15.76 8.92
N LYS A 112 -26.15 -15.05 8.41
CA LYS A 112 -26.24 -14.28 7.15
C LYS A 112 -24.99 -14.26 6.24
N ALA A 113 -23.93 -15.00 6.57
CA ALA A 113 -22.80 -15.14 5.64
C ALA A 113 -23.13 -16.23 4.59
N PRO A 114 -22.92 -16.00 3.29
CA PRO A 114 -23.15 -17.00 2.26
C PRO A 114 -22.24 -18.22 2.49
N ALA A 115 -22.83 -19.42 2.51
CA ALA A 115 -22.07 -20.66 2.61
C ALA A 115 -21.15 -20.79 1.39
N GLY A 116 -19.88 -21.14 1.61
CA GLY A 116 -18.92 -21.42 0.53
C GLY A 116 -17.88 -20.33 0.21
N SER A 117 -17.86 -19.18 0.89
CA SER A 117 -16.81 -18.18 0.67
C SER A 117 -15.49 -18.52 1.36
N PHE A 118 -14.37 -18.13 0.74
CA PHE A 118 -13.04 -18.25 1.33
C PHE A 118 -12.83 -17.12 2.35
N GLN A 119 -12.55 -17.51 3.59
CA GLN A 119 -12.17 -16.60 4.64
C GLN A 119 -10.66 -16.65 4.88
N SER A 120 -10.13 -15.45 5.05
CA SER A 120 -8.73 -15.11 5.09
C SER A 120 -8.46 -14.55 6.49
N GLU A 121 -7.59 -15.17 7.29
CA GLU A 121 -7.23 -14.68 8.63
C GLU A 121 -5.75 -14.32 8.68
N ILE A 122 -5.42 -13.08 9.07
CA ILE A 122 -4.03 -12.62 9.10
C ILE A 122 -3.71 -11.95 10.43
N ARG A 123 -2.55 -12.30 10.99
CA ARG A 123 -1.96 -11.59 12.13
C ARG A 123 -1.66 -10.13 11.77
N LEU A 124 -2.33 -9.20 12.45
CA LEU A 124 -2.14 -7.77 12.21
C LEU A 124 -0.71 -7.34 12.50
N LEU A 125 -0.22 -6.47 11.64
CA LEU A 125 1.00 -5.71 11.87
C LEU A 125 0.86 -4.81 13.12
N SER A 126 1.94 -4.50 13.83
CA SER A 126 1.91 -3.46 14.87
C SER A 126 1.65 -2.08 14.25
N THR A 127 1.10 -1.14 15.03
CA THR A 127 0.80 0.21 14.50
C THR A 127 2.08 0.98 14.12
N PRO A 128 3.16 0.94 14.93
CA PRO A 128 4.42 1.58 14.56
C PRO A 128 4.99 1.04 13.25
N LEU A 129 4.95 -0.28 13.06
CA LEU A 129 5.47 -0.89 11.83
C LEU A 129 4.58 -0.57 10.62
N HIS A 130 3.26 -0.47 10.79
CA HIS A 130 2.36 -0.02 9.72
C HIS A 130 2.61 1.43 9.33
N LEU A 131 2.87 2.31 10.31
CA LEU A 131 3.26 3.69 10.06
C LEU A 131 4.63 3.77 9.35
N ALA A 132 5.60 2.95 9.76
CA ALA A 132 6.90 2.88 9.08
C ALA A 132 6.74 2.46 7.61
N TRP A 133 5.84 1.52 7.31
CA TRP A 133 5.51 1.16 5.92
C TRP A 133 4.89 2.32 5.14
N PHE A 134 3.94 3.05 5.74
CA PHE A 134 3.36 4.24 5.10
C PHE A 134 4.43 5.29 4.78
N ILE A 135 5.28 5.63 5.75
CA ILE A 135 6.35 6.61 5.56
C ILE A 135 7.35 6.13 4.51
N GLY A 136 7.77 4.87 4.58
CA GLY A 136 8.69 4.28 3.62
C GLY A 136 8.14 4.29 2.18
N LEU A 137 6.87 3.93 2.00
CA LEU A 137 6.21 4.01 0.69
C LEU A 137 6.06 5.45 0.21
N ALA A 138 5.74 6.40 1.09
CA ALA A 138 5.65 7.82 0.73
C ALA A 138 6.99 8.38 0.26
N VAL A 139 8.07 8.13 1.01
CA VAL A 139 9.43 8.53 0.62
C VAL A 139 9.81 7.90 -0.70
N LEU A 140 9.50 6.61 -0.88
CA LEU A 140 9.77 5.91 -2.12
C LEU A 140 8.98 6.45 -3.32
N THR A 141 7.70 6.77 -3.14
CA THR A 141 6.89 7.42 -4.19
C THR A 141 7.50 8.76 -4.59
N ILE A 142 7.92 9.58 -3.62
CA ILE A 142 8.57 10.87 -3.89
C ILE A 142 9.89 10.65 -4.64
N ALA A 143 10.70 9.66 -4.25
CA ALA A 143 11.95 9.35 -4.93
C ALA A 143 11.70 8.90 -6.38
N LEU A 144 10.77 7.96 -6.59
CA LEU A 144 10.51 7.38 -7.91
C LEU A 144 9.84 8.35 -8.89
N LEU A 145 9.03 9.29 -8.40
CA LEU A 145 8.32 10.26 -9.25
C LEU A 145 9.03 11.62 -9.32
N GLY A 146 9.82 11.97 -8.31
CA GLY A 146 10.49 13.27 -8.22
C GLY A 146 11.92 13.27 -8.77
N LEU A 147 12.72 12.22 -8.50
CA LEU A 147 14.12 12.19 -8.96
C LEU A 147 14.28 12.17 -10.48
N PRO A 148 13.43 11.46 -11.26
CA PRO A 148 13.51 11.53 -12.72
C PRO A 148 13.23 12.93 -13.29
N TRP A 149 12.62 13.84 -12.52
CA TRP A 149 12.40 15.24 -12.93
C TRP A 149 13.52 16.20 -12.55
N THR A 150 14.49 15.77 -11.74
CA THR A 150 15.63 16.61 -11.34
C THR A 150 16.88 16.37 -12.18
N LEU A 151 16.84 15.42 -13.10
CA LEU A 151 18.00 14.87 -13.78
C LEU A 151 17.60 14.55 -15.23
N ASP A 152 18.49 14.79 -16.19
CA ASP A 152 18.25 14.50 -17.61
C ASP A 152 18.35 12.99 -17.87
N TRP A 153 17.24 12.27 -17.69
CA TRP A 153 17.20 10.80 -17.75
C TRP A 153 16.86 10.30 -19.15
N ASP A 154 17.48 9.18 -19.52
CA ASP A 154 17.03 8.40 -20.67
C ASP A 154 15.54 8.02 -20.52
N SER A 155 14.80 8.14 -21.63
CA SER A 155 13.34 7.97 -21.65
C SER A 155 12.86 6.58 -21.18
N GLU A 156 13.66 5.53 -21.39
CA GLU A 156 13.33 4.17 -20.95
C GLU A 156 13.47 4.03 -19.43
N ILE A 157 14.52 4.63 -18.86
CA ILE A 157 14.77 4.65 -17.42
C ILE A 157 13.73 5.50 -16.70
N PHE A 158 13.40 6.67 -17.27
CA PHE A 158 12.31 7.53 -16.81
C PHE A 158 10.99 6.74 -16.75
N PHE A 159 10.63 6.05 -17.84
CA PHE A 159 9.38 5.30 -17.91
C PHE A 159 9.31 4.18 -16.86
N ALA A 160 10.40 3.43 -16.65
CA ALA A 160 10.45 2.38 -15.63
C ALA A 160 10.23 2.94 -14.21
N TRP A 161 10.92 4.03 -13.87
CA TRP A 161 10.79 4.66 -12.55
C TRP A 161 9.42 5.26 -12.33
N PHE A 162 8.89 5.94 -13.35
CA PHE A 162 7.53 6.47 -13.33
C PHE A 162 6.50 5.36 -13.13
N LEU A 163 6.63 4.24 -13.85
CA LEU A 163 5.73 3.08 -13.72
C LEU A 163 5.77 2.50 -12.30
N TRP A 164 6.96 2.34 -11.72
CA TRP A 164 7.10 1.87 -10.33
C TRP A 164 6.49 2.85 -9.32
N GLY A 165 6.71 4.16 -9.51
CA GLY A 165 6.08 5.19 -8.71
C GLY A 165 4.55 5.16 -8.81
N ALA A 166 4.02 4.98 -10.02
CA ALA A 166 2.59 4.87 -10.30
C ALA A 166 1.98 3.62 -9.65
N LEU A 167 2.68 2.48 -9.61
CA LEU A 167 2.22 1.26 -8.95
C LEU A 167 2.24 1.36 -7.42
N ILE A 168 3.22 2.05 -6.84
CA ILE A 168 3.36 2.19 -5.38
C ILE A 168 2.38 3.23 -4.81
N THR A 169 2.07 4.27 -5.57
CA THR A 169 1.14 5.34 -5.17
C THR A 169 -0.22 4.83 -4.64
N PRO A 170 -0.97 3.96 -5.35
CA PRO A 170 -2.25 3.46 -4.85
C PRO A 170 -2.07 2.54 -3.64
N VAL A 171 -0.95 1.80 -3.57
CA VAL A 171 -0.62 0.97 -2.39
C VAL A 171 -0.44 1.88 -1.16
N ASN A 172 0.24 3.01 -1.31
CA ASN A 172 0.44 3.97 -0.22
C ASN A 172 -0.91 4.54 0.28
N GLY A 173 -1.82 4.89 -0.64
CA GLY A 173 -3.19 5.29 -0.31
C GLY A 173 -3.96 4.21 0.45
N ALA A 174 -3.90 2.96 -0.01
CA ALA A 174 -4.54 1.84 0.66
C ALA A 174 -3.93 1.55 2.06
N VAL A 175 -2.61 1.71 2.21
CA VAL A 175 -1.90 1.59 3.50
C VAL A 175 -2.35 2.68 4.48
N LEU A 176 -2.48 3.93 4.02
CA LEU A 176 -3.02 5.03 4.82
C LEU A 176 -4.45 4.73 5.28
N GLY A 177 -5.33 4.33 4.37
CA GLY A 177 -6.70 3.92 4.70
C GLY A 177 -6.74 2.76 5.70
N SER A 178 -5.87 1.76 5.51
CA SER A 178 -5.74 0.62 6.41
C SER A 178 -5.25 1.03 7.81
N LEU A 179 -4.34 1.99 7.92
CA LEU A 179 -3.88 2.56 9.19
C LEU A 179 -5.01 3.30 9.92
N VAL A 180 -5.79 4.13 9.20
CA VAL A 180 -6.96 4.83 9.74
C VAL A 180 -8.04 3.83 10.20
N LYS A 181 -8.33 2.83 9.37
CA LYS A 181 -9.26 1.73 9.69
C LYS A 181 -8.85 1.03 10.99
N LYS A 182 -7.59 0.65 11.09
CA LYS A 182 -7.03 -0.04 12.25
C LYS A 182 -7.09 0.79 13.53
N THR A 183 -6.67 2.04 13.48
CA THR A 183 -6.65 2.93 14.65
C THR A 183 -8.06 3.25 15.12
N SER A 184 -8.98 3.53 14.20
CA SER A 184 -10.39 3.80 14.49
C SER A 184 -11.10 2.59 15.08
N TYR A 185 -10.89 1.41 14.49
CA TYR A 185 -11.45 0.15 15.00
C TYR A 185 -10.93 -0.19 16.40
N ALA A 186 -9.62 -0.04 16.64
CA ALA A 186 -9.05 -0.27 17.97
C ALA A 186 -9.66 0.66 19.03
N ARG A 187 -9.81 1.95 18.71
CA ARG A 187 -10.47 2.93 19.59
C ARG A 187 -11.93 2.57 19.88
N TRP A 188 -12.68 2.20 18.85
CA TRP A 188 -14.06 1.74 19.01
C TRP A 188 -14.15 0.48 19.89
N TYR A 189 -13.32 -0.53 19.60
CA TYR A 189 -13.31 -1.80 20.32
C TYR A 189 -12.99 -1.59 21.80
N GLN A 190 -11.99 -0.76 22.12
CA GLN A 190 -11.64 -0.43 23.50
C GLN A 190 -12.80 0.23 24.25
N ARG A 191 -13.51 1.17 23.61
CA ARG A 191 -14.68 1.82 24.20
C ARG A 191 -15.82 0.83 24.46
N GLN A 192 -16.03 -0.14 23.59
CA GLN A 192 -17.06 -1.17 23.79
C GLN A 192 -16.65 -2.20 24.85
N ALA A 193 -15.39 -2.62 24.86
CA ALA A 193 -14.85 -3.52 25.87
C ALA A 193 -14.92 -2.90 27.28
N ALA A 194 -14.66 -1.60 27.41
CA ALA A 194 -14.80 -0.88 28.67
C ALA A 194 -16.25 -0.83 29.17
N LYS A 195 -17.24 -0.86 28.26
CA LYS A 195 -18.67 -0.88 28.60
C LYS A 195 -19.17 -2.27 29.02
N ASN A 196 -18.46 -3.34 28.62
CA ASN A 196 -18.81 -4.73 28.92
C ASN A 196 -17.57 -5.50 29.41
N PRO A 197 -17.04 -5.20 30.62
CA PRO A 197 -15.77 -5.77 31.10
C PRO A 197 -15.78 -7.30 31.29
N HIS A 198 -16.97 -7.91 31.41
CA HIS A 198 -17.14 -9.37 31.55
C HIS A 198 -17.82 -10.01 30.32
N GLY A 199 -18.18 -9.23 29.31
CA GLY A 199 -18.87 -9.69 28.11
C GLY A 199 -17.98 -9.62 26.88
N ARG A 200 -18.22 -10.49 25.90
CA ARG A 200 -17.62 -10.31 24.56
C ARG A 200 -18.22 -9.07 23.91
N VAL A 201 -17.39 -8.29 23.21
CA VAL A 201 -17.87 -7.16 22.40
C VAL A 201 -18.76 -7.73 21.29
N MET A 202 -20.06 -7.52 21.42
CA MET A 202 -21.03 -7.89 20.39
C MET A 202 -20.86 -6.98 19.17
N ARG A 203 -20.79 -7.58 17.98
CA ARG A 203 -20.62 -6.90 16.72
C ARG A 203 -21.87 -7.16 15.87
N GLU A 204 -22.63 -6.13 15.57
CA GLU A 204 -23.80 -6.24 14.70
C GLU A 204 -23.42 -5.82 13.28
N ALA A 205 -23.64 -6.73 12.33
CA ALA A 205 -23.29 -6.51 10.93
C ALA A 205 -24.38 -5.71 10.21
N GLN A 206 -24.02 -4.55 9.68
CA GLN A 206 -24.85 -3.80 8.75
C GLN A 206 -24.56 -4.27 7.31
N PRO A 207 -25.57 -4.72 6.53
CA PRO A 207 -25.35 -5.34 5.22
C PRO A 207 -24.51 -4.50 4.25
N PHE A 208 -24.78 -3.20 4.18
CA PHE A 208 -24.01 -2.27 3.35
C PHE A 208 -22.53 -2.25 3.72
N TRP A 209 -22.20 -2.04 5.01
CA TRP A 209 -20.81 -1.95 5.47
C TRP A 209 -20.06 -3.27 5.37
N ARG A 210 -20.75 -4.39 5.57
CA ARG A 210 -20.18 -5.73 5.36
C ARG A 210 -19.82 -5.94 3.89
N ALA A 211 -20.71 -5.59 2.95
CA ALA A 211 -20.40 -5.68 1.53
C ALA A 211 -19.27 -4.70 1.13
N PHE A 212 -19.42 -3.42 1.50
CA PHE A 212 -18.56 -2.33 1.09
C PHE A 212 -17.14 -2.42 1.68
N SER A 213 -17.00 -2.55 3.00
CA SER A 213 -15.72 -2.38 3.71
C SER A 213 -15.03 -3.71 4.07
N TYR A 214 -15.79 -4.82 4.12
CA TYR A 214 -15.25 -6.15 4.43
C TYR A 214 -15.07 -7.05 3.21
N ARG A 215 -16.14 -7.29 2.42
CA ARG A 215 -16.10 -8.17 1.26
C ARG A 215 -15.34 -7.55 0.09
N TRP A 216 -15.77 -6.37 -0.37
CA TRP A 216 -15.16 -5.69 -1.52
C TRP A 216 -13.98 -4.80 -1.15
N ARG A 217 -13.87 -4.40 0.14
CA ARG A 217 -12.86 -3.46 0.65
C ARG A 217 -12.79 -2.16 -0.16
N LEU A 218 -13.94 -1.68 -0.65
CA LEU A 218 -14.05 -0.49 -1.49
C LEU A 218 -13.51 0.76 -0.81
N ASP A 219 -13.57 0.82 0.52
CA ASP A 219 -12.93 1.90 1.28
C ASP A 219 -11.41 1.99 1.05
N LEU A 220 -10.71 0.86 0.95
CA LEU A 220 -9.28 0.84 0.64
C LEU A 220 -9.00 1.11 -0.84
N TRP A 221 -9.83 0.56 -1.75
CA TRP A 221 -9.73 0.84 -3.19
C TRP A 221 -9.90 2.33 -3.49
N ILE A 222 -10.87 2.98 -2.86
CA ILE A 222 -11.10 4.42 -2.99
C ILE A 222 -9.89 5.20 -2.49
N CYS A 223 -9.30 4.84 -1.33
CA CYS A 223 -8.09 5.50 -0.85
C CYS A 223 -6.91 5.34 -1.83
N GLY A 224 -6.74 4.15 -2.41
CA GLY A 224 -5.69 3.90 -3.40
C GLY A 224 -5.88 4.71 -4.68
N ALA A 225 -7.07 4.65 -5.28
CA ALA A 225 -7.40 5.40 -6.50
C ALA A 225 -7.30 6.91 -6.27
N ALA A 226 -7.82 7.41 -5.14
CA ALA A 226 -7.74 8.82 -4.80
C ALA A 226 -6.30 9.30 -4.62
N MET A 227 -5.42 8.48 -4.04
CA MET A 227 -3.99 8.82 -3.91
C MET A 227 -3.33 9.00 -5.28
N VAL A 228 -3.65 8.12 -6.25
CA VAL A 228 -3.16 8.26 -7.63
C VAL A 228 -3.62 9.56 -8.24
N MET A 229 -4.91 9.90 -8.12
CA MET A 229 -5.44 11.15 -8.65
C MET A 229 -4.78 12.38 -8.03
N ILE A 230 -4.59 12.38 -6.70
CA ILE A 230 -3.94 13.49 -5.99
C ILE A 230 -2.48 13.64 -6.43
N VAL A 231 -1.71 12.55 -6.46
CA VAL A 231 -0.29 12.59 -6.83
C VAL A 231 -0.11 12.97 -8.30
N ALA A 232 -0.90 12.38 -9.21
CA ALA A 232 -0.87 12.74 -10.63
C ALA A 232 -1.24 14.22 -10.83
N GLY A 233 -2.31 14.69 -10.20
CA GLY A 233 -2.70 16.11 -10.27
C GLY A 233 -1.63 17.04 -9.69
N ALA A 234 -0.97 16.66 -8.59
CA ALA A 234 0.12 17.42 -8.00
C ALA A 234 1.36 17.47 -8.92
N ILE A 235 1.68 16.38 -9.63
CA ILE A 235 2.77 16.34 -10.60
C ILE A 235 2.48 17.26 -11.79
N VAL A 236 1.27 17.19 -12.36
CA VAL A 236 0.91 18.07 -13.49
C VAL A 236 0.90 19.52 -13.04
N TRP A 237 0.34 19.82 -11.86
CA TRP A 237 0.39 21.16 -11.26
C TRP A 237 1.81 21.69 -11.09
N TRP A 238 2.72 20.85 -10.57
CA TRP A 238 4.12 21.22 -10.39
C TRP A 238 4.77 21.58 -11.73
N ASN A 239 4.55 20.77 -12.76
CA ASN A 239 5.09 21.05 -14.10
C ASN A 239 4.52 22.35 -14.68
N LEU A 240 3.22 22.61 -14.54
CA LEU A 240 2.60 23.87 -14.96
C LEU A 240 3.17 25.10 -14.23
N ALA A 241 3.58 24.94 -12.96
CA ALA A 241 4.06 26.06 -12.15
C ALA A 241 5.55 26.36 -12.32
N PHE A 242 6.36 25.37 -12.72
CA PHE A 242 7.82 25.47 -12.66
C PHE A 242 8.54 25.19 -13.99
N LEU A 243 7.89 24.61 -15.00
CA LEU A 243 8.48 24.51 -16.33
C LEU A 243 8.36 25.86 -17.07
N PRO A 244 9.40 26.27 -17.82
CA PRO A 244 9.27 27.35 -18.78
C PRO A 244 8.10 27.09 -19.74
N ALA A 245 7.33 28.13 -20.08
CA ALA A 245 6.16 27.98 -20.96
C ALA A 245 6.55 27.34 -22.31
N ASP A 246 7.73 27.70 -22.81
CA ASP A 246 8.32 27.23 -24.06
C ASP A 246 8.59 25.71 -24.07
N ASP A 247 8.78 25.11 -22.90
CA ASP A 247 9.07 23.68 -22.72
C ASP A 247 7.81 22.84 -22.42
N PHE A 248 6.73 23.47 -21.97
CA PHE A 248 5.49 22.77 -21.62
C PHE A 248 4.63 22.45 -22.86
N GLY A 249 4.57 23.39 -23.80
CA GLY A 249 3.70 23.30 -24.98
C GLY A 249 3.07 24.65 -25.31
N ASP A 250 2.09 24.63 -26.21
CA ASP A 250 1.36 25.83 -26.56
C ASP A 250 0.27 26.19 -25.52
N ALA A 251 -0.49 27.26 -25.78
CA ALA A 251 -1.53 27.71 -24.88
C ALA A 251 -2.66 26.68 -24.69
N ASP A 252 -2.92 25.85 -25.70
CA ASP A 252 -3.96 24.82 -25.65
C ASP A 252 -3.50 23.65 -24.77
N ASP A 253 -2.22 23.25 -24.86
CA ASP A 253 -1.60 22.23 -23.99
C ASP A 253 -1.65 22.65 -22.51
N ILE A 254 -1.31 23.91 -22.21
CA ILE A 254 -1.36 24.46 -20.86
C ILE A 254 -2.80 24.47 -20.33
N GLN A 255 -3.78 24.82 -21.18
CA GLN A 255 -5.18 24.81 -20.80
C GLN A 255 -5.69 23.40 -20.50
N GLU A 256 -5.37 22.42 -21.35
CA GLU A 256 -5.75 21.02 -21.15
C GLU A 256 -5.15 20.48 -19.84
N ALA A 257 -3.85 20.66 -19.63
CA ALA A 257 -3.18 20.23 -18.41
C ALA A 257 -3.76 20.88 -17.15
N THR A 258 -4.16 22.15 -17.24
CA THR A 258 -4.83 22.86 -16.14
C THR A 258 -6.19 22.22 -15.83
N ILE A 259 -6.99 21.92 -16.85
CA ILE A 259 -8.29 21.26 -16.68
C ILE A 259 -8.11 19.87 -16.07
N VAL A 260 -7.18 19.07 -16.60
CA VAL A 260 -6.86 17.73 -16.08
C VAL A 260 -6.46 17.81 -14.61
N THR A 261 -5.58 18.74 -14.25
CA THR A 261 -5.15 18.98 -12.88
C THR A 261 -6.33 19.29 -11.95
N ILE A 262 -7.20 20.22 -12.37
CA ILE A 262 -8.38 20.59 -11.60
C ILE A 262 -9.29 19.38 -11.39
N VAL A 263 -9.57 18.60 -12.44
CA VAL A 263 -10.44 17.41 -12.36
C VAL A 263 -9.83 16.36 -11.41
N LEU A 264 -8.54 16.08 -11.56
CA LEU A 264 -7.84 15.10 -10.72
C LEU A 264 -7.88 15.49 -9.25
N LEU A 265 -7.59 16.75 -8.91
CA LEU A 265 -7.57 17.22 -7.52
C LEU A 265 -8.99 17.38 -6.95
N ALA A 266 -9.93 17.92 -7.73
CA ALA A 266 -11.32 18.15 -7.31
C ALA A 266 -12.08 16.85 -7.05
N ILE A 267 -11.72 15.75 -7.72
CA ILE A 267 -12.30 14.42 -7.44
C ILE A 267 -11.45 13.67 -6.43
N GLY A 268 -10.12 13.68 -6.59
CA GLY A 268 -9.18 12.92 -5.78
C GLY A 268 -9.20 13.32 -4.31
N VAL A 269 -9.20 14.62 -3.98
CA VAL A 269 -9.21 15.09 -2.59
C VAL A 269 -10.50 14.69 -1.86
N PRO A 270 -11.71 14.96 -2.39
CA PRO A 270 -12.95 14.47 -1.78
C PRO A 270 -13.04 12.95 -1.71
N ALA A 271 -12.58 12.23 -2.74
CA ALA A 271 -12.56 10.77 -2.74
C ALA A 271 -11.65 10.22 -1.64
N MET A 272 -10.47 10.82 -1.43
CA MET A 272 -9.57 10.46 -0.32
C MET A 272 -10.25 10.72 1.03
N ALA A 273 -10.84 11.90 1.22
CA ALA A 273 -11.56 12.22 2.45
C ALA A 273 -12.70 11.23 2.74
N PHE A 274 -13.48 10.87 1.70
CA PHE A 274 -14.55 9.87 1.80
C PHE A 274 -14.02 8.47 2.08
N GLY A 275 -12.93 8.05 1.45
CA GLY A 275 -12.27 6.76 1.68
C GLY A 275 -11.76 6.64 3.11
N LEU A 276 -11.08 7.66 3.62
CA LEU A 276 -10.59 7.72 5.00
C LEU A 276 -11.74 7.75 6.00
N TRP A 277 -12.79 8.54 5.74
CA TRP A 277 -14.00 8.53 6.55
C TRP A 277 -14.64 7.14 6.59
N SER A 278 -14.79 6.50 5.43
CA SER A 278 -15.36 5.16 5.32
C SER A 278 -14.54 4.12 6.10
N CYS A 279 -13.21 4.24 6.09
CA CYS A 279 -12.32 3.39 6.88
C CYS A 279 -12.62 3.48 8.39
N THR A 280 -13.05 4.64 8.90
CA THR A 280 -13.46 4.80 10.31
C THR A 280 -14.74 4.04 10.67
N GLN A 281 -15.53 3.63 9.67
CA GLN A 281 -16.83 2.98 9.84
C GLN A 281 -16.76 1.45 9.77
N PHE A 282 -15.56 0.84 9.63
CA PHE A 282 -15.40 -0.62 9.51
C PHE A 282 -16.06 -1.42 10.64
N TRP A 283 -16.18 -0.87 11.85
CA TRP A 283 -16.88 -1.51 12.96
C TRP A 283 -18.34 -1.87 12.65
N ARG A 284 -18.99 -1.16 11.71
CA ARG A 284 -20.36 -1.45 11.24
C ARG A 284 -20.45 -2.70 10.36
N SER A 285 -19.32 -3.22 9.86
CA SER A 285 -19.31 -4.48 9.12
C SER A 285 -19.70 -5.68 10.00
N GLY A 286 -19.55 -5.55 11.33
CA GLY A 286 -19.75 -6.65 12.27
C GLY A 286 -18.59 -7.64 12.32
N GLU A 287 -17.54 -7.44 11.52
CA GLU A 287 -16.48 -8.42 11.30
C GLU A 287 -15.22 -8.10 12.13
N ASP A 288 -14.32 -9.09 12.22
CA ASP A 288 -13.00 -8.85 12.77
C ASP A 288 -12.11 -8.13 11.75
N ILE A 289 -11.32 -7.16 12.19
CA ILE A 289 -10.39 -6.46 11.30
C ILE A 289 -9.25 -7.36 10.79
N ARG A 290 -9.03 -8.51 11.45
CA ARG A 290 -8.07 -9.54 11.05
C ARG A 290 -8.56 -10.42 9.90
N THR A 291 -9.86 -10.43 9.66
CA THR A 291 -10.46 -11.32 8.68
C THR A 291 -10.64 -10.61 7.33
N GLY A 292 -10.76 -11.41 6.29
CA GLY A 292 -11.13 -11.00 4.95
C GLY A 292 -11.98 -12.07 4.32
N GLU A 293 -12.93 -11.66 3.50
CA GLU A 293 -13.66 -12.58 2.62
C GLU A 293 -13.22 -12.29 1.18
N SER A 294 -12.96 -13.35 0.43
CA SER A 294 -12.84 -13.27 -1.03
C SER A 294 -14.02 -14.03 -1.63
N ALA A 295 -14.67 -13.41 -2.62
CA ALA A 295 -15.72 -14.08 -3.37
C ALA A 295 -15.07 -15.18 -4.23
N THR A 296 -15.61 -16.40 -4.13
CA THR A 296 -15.46 -17.46 -5.14
C THR A 296 -16.24 -17.10 -6.39
#